data_AF-C0QSP6-F1
#
_entry.id   AF-C0QSP6-F1
#
_cell.length_a   1.000
_cell.length_b   1.000
_cell.length_c   1.000
_cell.angle_alpha   90.00
_cell.angle_beta   90.00
_cell.angle_gamma   90.00
#
_symmetry.space_group_name_H-M   'P 1'
#
loop_
_entity.id
_entity.type
_entity.pdbx_description
1 polymer ?
#
loop_
_entity_poly.entity_id
_entity_poly.type
_entity_poly.pdbx_seq_one_letter_code
_entity_poly.pdbx_strand_id
1 'polypeptide(L)'
;MDNNLFSLRRLYFISLYSSFFYISLLLIILRDNVQPVSINILHQAILGLVSVMPAFFFILKKKMDIFNYDIYRKILIISHIPLVIGFLLSVLNKNYIFFIIIFPVFILAYIIIIPVRKEKA
;
A
#
# COMPACT_ATOMS: atom_id res chain seq x y z
N MET A 1 -11.02 -13.23 22.37
CA MET A 1 -11.25 -12.67 21.02
C MET A 1 -10.75 -11.22 20.93
N ASP A 2 -10.99 -10.38 21.94
CA ASP A 2 -10.59 -8.97 21.94
C ASP A 2 -9.05 -8.75 21.99
N ASN A 3 -8.30 -9.61 22.68
CA ASN A 3 -6.82 -9.53 22.71
C ASN A 3 -6.17 -9.73 21.33
N ASN A 4 -6.77 -10.55 20.46
CA ASN A 4 -6.24 -10.78 19.12
C ASN A 4 -6.60 -9.62 18.17
N LEU A 5 -7.76 -8.98 18.36
CA LEU A 5 -8.12 -7.80 17.57
C LEU A 5 -7.18 -6.62 17.87
N PHE A 6 -6.80 -6.44 19.14
CA PHE A 6 -5.86 -5.40 19.54
C PHE A 6 -4.48 -5.61 18.91
N SER A 7 -3.95 -6.84 18.92
CA SER A 7 -2.64 -7.14 18.32
C SER A 7 -2.62 -6.91 16.81
N LEU A 8 -3.71 -7.27 16.10
CA LEU A 8 -3.87 -7.01 14.66
C LEU A 8 -3.95 -5.52 14.35
N ARG A 9 -4.71 -4.74 15.14
CA ARG A 9 -4.79 -3.27 14.98
C ARG A 9 -3.42 -2.62 15.20
N ARG A 10 -2.68 -3.07 16.22
CA ARG A 10 -1.32 -2.58 16.47
C ARG A 10 -0.41 -2.82 15.27
N LEU A 11 -0.44 -4.05 14.70
CA LEU A 11 0.30 -4.35 13.48
C LEU A 11 -0.13 -3.47 12.30
N TYR A 12 -1.44 -3.31 12.09
CA TYR A 12 -2.00 -2.47 11.03
C TYR A 12 -1.45 -1.04 11.10
N PHE A 13 -1.50 -0.42 12.28
CA PHE A 13 -1.01 0.95 12.44
C PHE A 13 0.50 1.05 12.29
N ILE A 14 1.29 0.12 12.85
CA ILE A 14 2.75 0.10 12.65
C ILE A 14 3.07 0.02 11.14
N SER A 15 2.38 -0.86 10.43
CA SER A 15 2.52 -1.05 8.99
C SER A 15 2.14 0.23 8.22
N LEU A 16 1.00 0.83 8.54
CA LEU A 16 0.55 2.08 7.92
C LEU A 16 1.52 3.23 8.18
N TYR A 17 1.99 3.40 9.42
CA TYR A 17 2.98 4.43 9.76
C TYR A 17 4.31 4.24 9.03
N SER A 18 4.69 2.99 8.73
CA SER A 18 5.91 2.74 7.97
C SER A 18 5.86 3.30 6.53
N SER A 19 4.67 3.60 5.99
CA SER A 19 4.53 4.26 4.69
C SER A 19 5.19 5.63 4.63
N PHE A 20 5.27 6.35 5.76
CA PHE A 20 5.92 7.66 5.82
C PHE A 20 7.41 7.60 5.52
N PHE A 21 8.08 6.46 5.78
CA PHE A 21 9.49 6.30 5.39
C PHE A 21 9.68 6.43 3.89
N TYR A 22 8.76 5.92 3.06
CA TYR A 22 8.85 6.06 1.61
C TYR A 22 8.74 7.52 1.19
N ILE A 23 7.82 8.28 1.80
CA ILE A 23 7.64 9.71 1.52
C ILE A 23 8.90 10.49 1.90
N SER A 24 9.39 10.31 3.13
CA SER A 24 10.59 10.99 3.62
C SER A 24 11.81 10.65 2.77
N LEU A 25 12.03 9.38 2.45
CA LEU A 25 13.17 8.95 1.63
C LEU A 25 13.07 9.52 0.21
N LEU A 26 11.87 9.57 -0.36
CA LEU A 26 11.65 10.12 -1.69
C LEU A 26 11.98 11.61 -1.76
N LEU A 27 11.57 12.39 -0.74
CA LEU A 27 11.91 13.82 -0.63
C LEU A 27 13.41 14.06 -0.52
N ILE A 28 14.13 13.19 0.20
CA ILE A 28 15.60 13.29 0.34
C ILE A 28 16.27 13.00 -1.00
N ILE A 29 15.87 11.93 -1.69
CA ILE A 29 16.50 11.49 -2.94
C ILE A 29 16.24 12.49 -4.08
N LEU A 30 15.02 13.02 -4.16
CA LEU A 30 14.57 13.84 -5.29
C LEU A 30 14.66 15.36 -5.04
N ARG A 31 15.10 15.79 -3.86
CA ARG A 31 15.11 17.19 -3.36
C ARG A 31 15.27 18.25 -4.46
N ASP A 32 16.35 18.15 -5.24
CA ASP A 32 16.72 19.14 -6.27
C ASP A 32 16.77 18.54 -7.69
N ASN A 33 16.36 17.28 -7.85
CA ASN A 33 16.55 16.51 -9.07
C ASN A 33 15.25 16.20 -9.83
N VAL A 34 14.19 16.96 -9.58
CA VAL A 34 12.88 16.72 -10.19
C VAL A 34 12.90 17.07 -11.67
N GLN A 35 12.49 16.14 -12.52
CA GLN A 35 12.41 16.35 -13.97
C GLN A 35 10.97 16.29 -14.46
N PRO A 36 10.58 17.09 -15.47
CA PRO A 36 9.30 16.91 -16.13
C PRO A 36 9.26 15.51 -16.77
N VAL A 37 8.15 14.79 -16.60
CA VAL A 37 8.01 13.43 -17.11
C VAL A 37 6.85 13.33 -18.08
N SER A 38 7.05 12.59 -19.17
CA SER A 38 5.97 12.17 -20.06
C SER A 38 5.53 10.75 -19.69
N ILE A 39 4.22 10.56 -19.50
CA ILE A 39 3.66 9.26 -19.15
C ILE A 39 3.57 8.40 -20.41
N ASN A 40 4.47 7.42 -20.55
CA ASN A 40 4.48 6.46 -21.65
C ASN A 40 3.54 5.26 -21.39
N ILE A 41 3.43 4.37 -22.38
CA ILE A 41 2.55 3.20 -22.33
C ILE A 41 2.92 2.23 -21.19
N LEU A 42 4.22 2.11 -20.87
CA LEU A 42 4.70 1.21 -19.82
C LEU A 42 4.31 1.73 -18.44
N HIS A 43 4.42 3.05 -18.22
CA HIS A 43 3.92 3.69 -17.01
C HIS A 43 2.43 3.45 -16.83
N GLN A 44 1.63 3.60 -17.89
CA GLN A 44 0.19 3.35 -17.84
C GLN A 44 -0.12 1.89 -17.52
N ALA A 45 0.59 0.94 -18.11
CA ALA A 45 0.41 -0.48 -17.84
C ALA A 45 0.73 -0.82 -16.37
N ILE A 46 1.83 -0.32 -15.82
CA ILE A 46 2.22 -0.54 -14.42
C ILE A 46 1.18 0.09 -13.48
N LEU A 47 0.79 1.34 -13.72
CA LEU A 47 -0.24 2.03 -12.92
C LEU A 47 -1.58 1.29 -12.97
N GLY A 48 -1.97 0.82 -14.16
CA GLY A 48 -3.16 0.01 -14.38
C GLY A 48 -3.13 -1.28 -13.58
N LEU A 49 -2.03 -2.05 -13.64
CA LEU A 49 -1.90 -3.29 -12.87
C LEU A 49 -1.98 -3.05 -11.35
N VAL A 50 -1.30 -2.02 -10.85
CA VAL A 50 -1.33 -1.67 -9.42
C VAL A 50 -2.73 -1.26 -8.97
N SER A 51 -3.50 -0.60 -9.82
CA SER A 51 -4.87 -0.16 -9.50
C SER A 51 -5.85 -1.30 -9.20
N VAL A 52 -5.54 -2.54 -9.62
CA VAL A 52 -6.37 -3.73 -9.33
C VAL A 52 -6.10 -4.29 -7.93
N MET A 53 -5.00 -3.89 -7.27
CA MET A 53 -4.63 -4.42 -5.96
C MET A 53 -5.71 -4.28 -4.87
N PRO A 54 -6.44 -3.16 -4.74
CA PRO A 54 -7.50 -3.07 -3.75
C PRO A 54 -8.61 -4.11 -3.97
N ALA A 55 -9.00 -4.37 -5.23
CA ALA A 55 -9.98 -5.42 -5.55
C ALA A 55 -9.46 -6.82 -5.16
N PHE A 56 -8.18 -7.08 -5.40
CA PHE A 56 -7.53 -8.31 -4.95
C PHE A 56 -7.59 -8.47 -3.42
N PHE A 57 -7.26 -7.43 -2.65
CA PHE A 57 -7.35 -7.47 -1.19
C PHE A 57 -8.79 -7.65 -0.68
N PHE A 58 -9.77 -7.08 -1.37
CA PHE A 58 -11.18 -7.28 -1.04
C PHE A 58 -11.59 -8.75 -1.16
N ILE A 59 -11.16 -9.41 -2.23
CA ILE A 59 -11.41 -10.85 -2.43
C ILE A 59 -10.69 -11.67 -1.35
N LEU A 60 -9.42 -11.35 -1.05
CA LEU A 60 -8.67 -12.03 0.01
C LEU A 60 -9.35 -11.89 1.37
N LYS A 61 -9.83 -10.69 1.72
CA LYS A 61 -10.56 -10.44 2.97
C LYS A 61 -11.82 -11.29 3.11
N LYS A 62 -12.51 -11.57 2.00
CA LYS A 62 -13.70 -12.44 1.99
C LYS A 62 -13.37 -13.92 2.08
N LYS A 63 -12.28 -14.37 1.45
CA LYS A 63 -11.96 -15.80 1.30
C LYS A 63 -11.04 -16.35 2.38
N MET A 64 -10.21 -15.51 3.00
CA MET A 64 -9.21 -15.93 3.98
C MET A 64 -9.62 -15.54 5.39
N ASP A 65 -9.15 -16.31 6.38
CA ASP A 65 -9.23 -15.90 7.78
C ASP A 65 -8.18 -14.83 8.08
N ILE A 66 -8.47 -13.60 7.68
CA ILE A 66 -7.61 -12.42 7.91
C ILE A 66 -7.43 -12.08 9.39
N PHE A 67 -8.14 -12.77 10.29
CA PHE A 67 -7.96 -12.64 11.74
C PHE A 67 -6.88 -13.57 12.30
N ASN A 68 -6.33 -14.46 11.46
CA ASN A 68 -5.09 -15.16 11.78
C ASN A 68 -3.90 -14.17 11.68
N TYR A 69 -3.12 -14.08 12.75
CA TYR A 69 -2.03 -13.12 12.89
C TYR A 69 -0.96 -13.24 11.79
N ASP A 70 -0.53 -14.47 11.47
CA ASP A 70 0.54 -14.70 10.49
C ASP A 70 0.08 -14.40 9.07
N ILE A 71 -1.17 -14.75 8.75
CA ILE A 71 -1.79 -14.41 7.47
C ILE A 71 -1.93 -12.89 7.34
N TYR A 72 -2.42 -12.23 8.39
CA TYR A 72 -2.61 -10.79 8.40
C TYR A 72 -1.29 -10.03 8.22
N ARG A 73 -0.23 -10.47 8.91
CA ARG A 73 1.12 -9.90 8.75
C ARG A 73 1.60 -9.99 7.29
N LYS A 74 1.39 -11.12 6.62
CA LYS A 74 1.75 -11.29 5.20
C LYS A 74 0.94 -10.34 4.30
N ILE A 75 -0.36 -10.21 4.55
CA ILE A 75 -1.22 -9.28 3.80
C ILE A 75 -0.74 -7.83 3.95
N LEU A 76 -0.37 -7.42 5.17
CA LEU A 76 0.19 -6.09 5.43
C LEU A 76 1.50 -5.82 4.64
N ILE A 77 2.38 -6.81 4.53
CA ILE A 77 3.60 -6.71 3.72
C ILE A 77 3.25 -6.56 2.24
N ILE A 78 2.36 -7.42 1.71
CA ILE A 78 1.94 -7.37 0.30
C ILE A 78 1.23 -6.05 -0.01
N SER A 79 0.48 -5.49 0.93
CA SER A 79 -0.23 -4.22 0.75
C SER A 79 0.69 -3.01 0.60
N HIS A 80 1.99 -3.15 0.88
CA HIS A 80 2.98 -2.12 0.57
C HIS A 80 3.45 -2.11 -0.89
N ILE A 81 3.15 -3.14 -1.68
CA ILE A 81 3.59 -3.23 -3.08
C ILE A 81 3.26 -1.97 -3.90
N PRO A 82 2.05 -1.37 -3.80
CA PRO A 82 1.77 -0.11 -4.50
C PRO A 82 2.78 0.98 -4.12
N LEU A 83 3.06 1.19 -2.83
CA LEU A 83 4.03 2.20 -2.40
C LEU A 83 5.44 1.92 -2.90
N VAL A 84 5.87 0.66 -2.85
CA VAL A 84 7.19 0.26 -3.36
C VAL A 84 7.29 0.58 -4.84
N ILE A 85 6.27 0.23 -5.63
CA ILE A 85 6.24 0.51 -7.06
C ILE A 85 6.21 2.02 -7.33
N GLY A 86 5.38 2.77 -6.61
CA GLY A 86 5.29 4.23 -6.75
C GLY A 86 6.59 4.93 -6.37
N PHE A 87 7.25 4.46 -5.31
CA PHE A 87 8.55 4.96 -4.89
C PHE A 87 9.60 4.69 -5.97
N LEU A 88 9.71 3.45 -6.45
CA LEU A 88 10.69 3.09 -7.49
C LEU A 88 10.45 3.85 -8.78
N LEU A 89 9.20 3.94 -9.26
CA LEU A 89 8.87 4.72 -10.45
C LEU A 89 9.22 6.19 -10.28
N SER A 90 8.95 6.76 -9.10
CA SER A 90 9.31 8.14 -8.82
C SER A 90 10.81 8.38 -8.76
N VAL A 91 11.59 7.45 -8.19
CA VAL A 91 13.06 7.55 -8.16
C VAL A 91 13.65 7.40 -9.57
N LEU A 92 13.22 6.38 -10.32
CA LEU A 92 13.75 6.08 -11.67
C LEU A 92 13.46 7.21 -12.66
N ASN A 93 12.25 7.77 -12.62
CA ASN A 93 11.84 8.86 -13.49
C ASN A 93 12.12 10.25 -12.90
N LYS A 94 12.73 10.30 -11.71
CA LYS A 94 13.01 11.52 -10.96
C LYS A 94 11.81 12.47 -10.86
N ASN A 95 10.63 11.93 -10.56
CA ASN A 95 9.40 12.72 -10.49
C ASN A 95 8.41 12.15 -9.46
N TYR A 96 7.90 13.01 -8.57
CA TYR A 96 6.97 12.63 -7.51
C TYR A 96 5.59 12.17 -8.00
N ILE A 97 5.21 12.45 -9.26
CA ILE A 97 3.86 12.21 -9.77
C ILE A 97 3.45 10.73 -9.68
N PHE A 98 4.38 9.80 -9.91
CA PHE A 98 4.09 8.37 -9.83
C PHE A 98 3.71 7.93 -8.42
N PHE A 99 4.45 8.41 -7.41
CA PHE A 99 4.12 8.18 -6.01
C PHE A 99 2.77 8.80 -5.63
N ILE A 100 2.51 10.05 -6.07
CA ILE A 100 1.23 10.74 -5.80
C ILE A 100 0.04 9.98 -6.38
N ILE A 101 0.16 9.45 -7.61
CA ILE A 101 -0.91 8.68 -8.25
C ILE A 101 -1.13 7.34 -7.55
N ILE A 102 -0.07 6.66 -7.11
CA ILE A 102 -0.19 5.34 -6.50
C ILE A 102 -0.57 5.39 -5.01
N PHE A 103 -0.26 6.48 -4.31
CA PHE A 103 -0.54 6.61 -2.88
C PHE A 103 -2.04 6.39 -2.52
N PRO A 104 -3.02 6.93 -3.25
CA PRO A 104 -4.43 6.60 -3.05
C PRO A 104 -4.75 5.11 -3.20
N VAL A 105 -4.12 4.40 -4.14
CA VAL A 105 -4.32 2.96 -4.34
C VAL A 105 -3.84 2.17 -3.13
N PHE A 106 -2.68 2.54 -2.58
CA PHE A 106 -2.18 2.00 -1.30
C PHE A 106 -3.18 2.23 -0.17
N ILE A 107 -3.65 3.47 0.02
CA ILE A 107 -4.60 3.81 1.08
C ILE A 107 -5.89 3.00 0.94
N LEU A 108 -6.41 2.84 -0.28
CA LEU A 108 -7.62 2.05 -0.53
C LEU A 108 -7.41 0.57 -0.12
N ALA A 109 -6.27 -0.01 -0.48
CA ALA A 109 -5.92 -1.37 -0.08
C ALA A 109 -5.86 -1.50 1.46
N TYR A 110 -5.32 -0.51 2.17
CA TYR A 110 -5.26 -0.48 3.63
C TYR A 110 -6.64 -0.36 4.29
N ILE A 111 -7.50 0.52 3.78
CA ILE A 111 -8.87 0.67 4.26
C ILE A 111 -9.61 -0.67 4.14
N ILE A 112 -9.43 -1.39 3.04
CA ILE A 112 -10.07 -2.68 2.83
C ILE A 112 -9.64 -3.70 3.90
N ILE A 113 -8.35 -3.79 4.23
CA ILE A 113 -7.81 -4.79 5.17
C ILE A 113 -7.88 -4.36 6.64
N ILE A 114 -8.57 -3.27 6.96
CA ILE A 114 -8.73 -2.83 8.35
C ILE A 114 -9.38 -3.95 9.21
N PRO A 115 -8.81 -4.27 10.39
CA PRO A 115 -9.33 -5.32 11.25
C PRO A 115 -10.51 -4.76 12.06
N VAL A 116 -11.71 -5.05 11.57
CA VAL A 116 -12.99 -4.74 12.22
C VAL A 116 -13.41 -5.88 13.14
N ARG A 117 -14.21 -5.59 14.16
CA ARG A 117 -14.78 -6.65 15.01
C ARG A 117 -15.64 -7.54 14.10
N LYS A 118 -15.42 -8.86 14.17
CA LYS A 118 -16.28 -9.82 13.47
C LYS A 118 -17.65 -9.75 14.15
N GLU A 119 -18.63 -9.12 13.53
CA GLU A 119 -20.02 -9.33 13.93
C GLU A 119 -20.32 -10.80 13.66
N LYS A 120 -20.79 -11.52 14.68
CA LYS A 120 -21.29 -12.88 14.48
C LYS A 120 -22.50 -12.72 13.55
N ALA A 121 -22.36 -13.14 12.29
CA ALA A 121 -23.49 -13.39 11.42
C ALA A 121 -24.30 -14.56 11.96
#